data_AF-X1ITZ2-F1
#
_entry.id   AF-X1ITZ2-F1
#
_cell.length_a   1.000
_cell.length_b   1.000
_cell.length_c   1.000
_cell.angle_alpha   90.00
_cell.angle_beta   90.00
_cell.angle_gamma   90.00
#
_symmetry.space_group_name_H-M   'P 1'
#
loop_
_entity.id
_entity.type
_entity.pdbx_description
1 polymer ?
#
loop_
_entity_poly.entity_id
_entity_poly.type
_entity_poly.pdbx_seq_one_letter_code
_entity_poly.pdbx_strand_id
1 'polypeptide(L)'
;MSQVRVADRNDECRVWWNGAAWRYDFAHHETIPGYIVSNIYKAGYGMIFRNLAIPQGAIIHEARVTFVAVGTSDKDFVNTYVHGELNPNPLPFSSYADYAARVRTDARVDWANIPHWFDRDFVKTPDLKAIIQEIVNLPEWEE
;
A
#
# COMPACT_ATOMS: atom_id res chain seq x y z
N MET A 1 -6.78 7.11 19.25
CA MET A 1 -6.28 6.02 18.39
C MET A 1 -4.81 6.29 18.10
N SER A 2 -3.92 5.37 18.49
CA SER A 2 -2.51 5.42 18.10
C SER A 2 -2.43 5.28 16.58
N GLN A 3 -1.76 6.22 15.91
CA GLN A 3 -1.42 6.06 14.51
C GLN A 3 -0.27 5.06 14.41
N VAL A 4 -0.51 3.92 13.77
CA VAL A 4 0.54 2.94 13.47
C VAL A 4 1.25 3.37 12.18
N ARG A 5 2.57 3.21 12.15
CA ARG A 5 3.42 3.53 11.00
C ARG A 5 4.15 2.27 10.57
N VAL A 6 4.55 2.22 9.31
CA VAL A 6 5.52 1.21 8.84
C VAL A 6 6.80 1.38 9.69
N ALA A 7 7.22 0.30 10.33
CA ALA A 7 8.19 0.34 11.42
C ALA A 7 9.60 -0.10 11.00
N ASP A 8 9.70 -0.98 10.00
CA ASP A 8 10.97 -1.48 9.47
C ASP A 8 11.17 -1.04 8.01
N ARG A 9 12.43 -0.79 7.65
CA ARG A 9 12.86 -0.45 6.29
C ARG A 9 12.43 -1.50 5.25
N ASN A 10 12.35 -2.76 5.65
CA ASN A 10 11.98 -3.89 4.77
C ASN A 10 10.48 -4.20 4.80
N ASP A 11 9.69 -3.49 5.62
CA ASP A 11 8.23 -3.56 5.62
C ASP A 11 7.61 -2.70 4.51
N GLU A 12 8.43 -2.05 3.68
CA GLU A 12 8.01 -1.33 2.49
C GLU A 12 8.83 -1.73 1.26
N CYS A 13 8.19 -1.69 0.10
CA CYS A 13 8.89 -1.86 -1.17
C CYS A 13 8.27 -1.03 -2.29
N ARG A 14 9.07 -0.79 -3.32
CA ARG A 14 8.62 -0.23 -4.60
C ARG A 14 8.95 -1.20 -5.72
N VAL A 15 7.97 -1.41 -6.60
CA VAL A 15 8.16 -2.09 -7.88
C VAL A 15 7.76 -1.17 -9.02
N TRP A 16 8.46 -1.25 -10.15
CA TRP A 16 8.08 -0.49 -11.34
C TRP A 16 8.54 -1.16 -12.63
N TRP A 17 7.84 -0.88 -13.71
CA TRP A 17 8.21 -1.36 -15.04
C TRP A 17 9.12 -0.35 -15.73
N ASN A 18 10.31 -0.80 -16.15
CA ASN A 18 11.30 0.08 -16.77
C ASN A 18 11.29 0.14 -18.32
N GLY A 19 10.27 -0.45 -18.94
CA GLY A 19 10.20 -0.64 -20.39
C GLY A 19 10.65 -2.03 -20.85
N ALA A 20 11.39 -2.79 -20.03
CA ALA A 20 11.88 -4.12 -20.38
C ALA A 20 11.65 -5.18 -19.29
N ALA A 21 11.74 -4.79 -18.01
CA ALA A 21 11.56 -5.69 -16.88
C ALA A 21 10.94 -4.95 -15.70
N TRP A 22 10.30 -5.72 -14.82
CA TRP A 22 9.94 -5.24 -13.49
C TRP A 22 11.19 -5.08 -12.64
N ARG A 23 11.29 -3.94 -11.97
CA ARG A 23 12.32 -3.59 -11.02
C ARG A 23 11.75 -3.61 -9.62
N TYR A 24 12.65 -3.82 -8.66
CA TYR A 24 12.36 -3.86 -7.24
C TYR A 24 13.40 -3.03 -6.51
N ASP A 25 12.96 -2.29 -5.50
CA ASP A 25 13.83 -1.62 -4.56
C ASP A 25 13.20 -1.61 -3.16
N PHE A 26 14.06 -1.61 -2.15
CA PHE A 26 13.67 -1.48 -0.75
C PHE A 26 13.71 0.00 -0.34
N ALA A 27 12.88 0.40 0.63
CA ALA A 27 13.01 1.67 1.34
C ALA A 27 12.84 2.96 0.50
N HIS A 28 11.93 2.96 -0.46
CA HIS A 28 11.42 4.25 -0.95
C HIS A 28 10.38 4.74 0.05
N HIS A 29 10.77 5.67 0.92
CA HIS A 29 9.88 6.41 1.83
C HIS A 29 8.89 7.33 1.07
N GLU A 30 8.81 7.21 -0.25
CA GLU A 30 7.92 7.94 -1.12
C GLU A 30 7.14 6.96 -2.01
N THR A 31 5.84 7.17 -2.07
CA THR A 31 4.97 6.50 -3.03
C THR A 31 4.68 7.46 -4.17
N ILE A 32 4.92 7.02 -5.40
CA ILE A 32 4.66 7.80 -6.60
C ILE A 32 3.66 7.02 -7.46
N PRO A 33 2.36 7.35 -7.38
CA PRO A 33 1.34 6.71 -8.19
C PRO A 33 1.43 7.17 -9.66
N GLY A 34 1.17 6.25 -10.59
CA GLY A 34 0.99 6.58 -12.01
C GLY A 34 2.29 6.70 -12.83
N TYR A 35 2.25 7.61 -13.82
CA TYR A 35 3.33 7.84 -14.78
C TYR A 35 4.26 8.95 -14.29
N ILE A 36 5.56 8.66 -14.20
CA ILE A 36 6.59 9.66 -13.90
C ILE A 36 7.36 10.02 -15.17
N VAL A 37 7.95 9.00 -15.79
CA VAL A 37 8.84 9.09 -16.96
C VAL A 37 8.66 7.85 -17.83
N SER A 38 9.22 7.86 -19.03
CA SER A 38 9.04 6.79 -20.03
C SER A 38 9.53 5.42 -19.57
N ASN A 39 10.44 5.36 -18.59
CA ASN A 39 10.91 4.13 -17.95
C ASN A 39 10.38 3.94 -16.53
N ILE A 40 9.36 4.70 -16.10
CA ILE A 40 8.61 4.49 -14.85
C ILE A 40 7.16 4.94 -15.08
N TYR A 41 6.43 4.17 -15.89
CA TYR A 41 5.03 4.46 -16.23
C TYR A 41 4.00 3.53 -15.58
N LYS A 42 4.48 2.50 -14.88
CA LYS A 42 3.68 1.59 -14.06
C LYS A 42 4.48 1.30 -12.80
N ALA A 43 3.92 1.59 -11.64
CA ALA A 43 4.55 1.35 -10.35
C ALA A 43 3.54 0.75 -9.36
N GLY A 44 4.05 -0.03 -8.41
CA GLY A 44 3.32 -0.59 -7.28
C GLY A 44 4.14 -0.42 -6.01
N TYR A 45 3.44 -0.32 -4.88
CA TYR A 45 4.05 -0.13 -3.56
C TYR A 45 3.47 -1.15 -2.60
N GLY A 46 4.32 -1.67 -1.71
CA GLY A 46 3.93 -2.55 -0.62
C GLY A 46 4.26 -1.89 0.71
N MET A 47 3.39 -2.07 1.71
CA MET A 47 3.57 -1.58 3.08
C MET A 47 3.01 -2.63 4.04
N ILE A 48 3.75 -2.93 5.11
CA ILE A 48 3.33 -3.82 6.20
C ILE A 48 3.18 -2.96 7.46
N PHE A 49 2.04 -3.08 8.12
CA PHE A 49 1.76 -2.44 9.40
C PHE A 49 1.77 -3.53 10.47
N ARG A 50 2.75 -3.47 11.38
CA ARG A 50 2.94 -4.47 12.44
C ARG A 50 2.31 -4.05 13.77
N ASN A 51 2.11 -5.02 14.66
CA ASN A 51 1.66 -4.84 16.04
C ASN A 51 0.29 -4.13 16.11
N LEU A 52 -0.66 -4.62 15.30
CA LEU A 52 -2.02 -4.11 15.27
C LEU A 52 -2.84 -4.83 16.33
N ALA A 53 -3.21 -4.12 17.39
CA ALA A 53 -4.13 -4.61 18.42
C ALA A 53 -5.58 -4.68 17.91
N ILE A 54 -5.82 -5.55 16.91
CA ILE A 54 -7.11 -5.82 16.30
C ILE A 54 -7.39 -7.30 16.52
N PRO A 55 -8.40 -7.68 17.30
CA PRO A 55 -8.72 -9.08 17.52
C PRO A 55 -9.13 -9.82 16.23
N GLN A 56 -8.89 -11.12 16.20
CA GLN A 56 -9.39 -12.01 15.16
C GLN A 56 -10.91 -11.90 15.00
N GLY A 57 -11.37 -11.77 13.76
CA GLY A 57 -12.78 -11.62 13.41
C GLY A 57 -13.42 -10.30 13.86
N ALA A 58 -12.64 -9.31 14.34
CA ALA A 58 -13.18 -8.01 14.70
C ALA A 58 -13.87 -7.34 13.50
N ILE A 59 -14.99 -6.66 13.78
CA ILE A 59 -15.71 -5.90 12.76
C ILE A 59 -14.95 -4.60 12.48
N ILE A 60 -14.49 -4.43 11.25
CA ILE A 60 -13.79 -3.22 10.82
C ILE A 60 -14.80 -2.18 10.35
N HIS A 61 -14.99 -1.12 11.15
CA HIS A 61 -15.89 -0.02 10.80
C HIS A 61 -15.33 0.90 9.72
N GLU A 62 -14.04 1.23 9.82
CA GLU A 62 -13.31 2.07 8.86
C GLU A 62 -11.81 1.73 8.95
N ALA A 63 -11.13 1.71 7.80
CA ALA A 63 -9.68 1.64 7.75
C ALA A 63 -9.14 2.58 6.67
N ARG A 64 -8.12 3.39 6.99
CA ARG A 64 -7.48 4.28 6.02
C ARG A 64 -5.98 4.39 6.25
N VAL A 65 -5.24 4.52 5.16
CA VAL A 65 -3.84 4.96 5.20
C VAL A 65 -3.79 6.46 4.89
N THR A 66 -2.97 7.19 5.64
CA THR A 66 -2.70 8.61 5.38
C THR A 66 -1.26 8.74 4.92
N PHE A 67 -1.07 9.31 3.74
CA PHE A 67 0.24 9.70 3.21
C PHE A 67 0.47 11.18 3.47
N VAL A 68 1.75 11.55 3.58
CA VAL A 68 2.20 12.94 3.59
C VAL A 68 2.93 13.18 2.28
N ALA A 69 2.48 14.17 1.52
CA ALA A 69 3.14 14.53 0.27
C ALA A 69 4.54 15.11 0.55
N VAL A 70 5.56 14.52 -0.10
CA VAL A 70 6.95 15.01 -0.07
C VAL A 70 7.24 16.04 -1.17
N GLY A 71 6.25 16.31 -2.04
CA GLY A 71 6.34 17.31 -3.09
C GLY A 71 5.00 17.55 -3.77
N THR A 72 4.91 18.66 -4.50
CA THR A 72 3.71 19.06 -5.25
C THR A 72 3.55 18.22 -6.51
N SER A 73 2.36 17.68 -6.75
CA SER A 73 2.06 16.95 -7.99
C SER A 73 2.16 17.86 -9.21
N ASP A 74 2.61 17.33 -10.34
CA ASP A 74 2.60 18.05 -11.63
C ASP A 74 1.39 17.63 -12.51
N LYS A 75 0.45 16.86 -11.94
CA LYS A 75 -0.76 16.34 -12.59
C LYS A 75 -2.02 16.84 -11.89
N ASP A 76 -3.11 16.91 -12.63
CA ASP A 76 -4.43 17.30 -12.10
C ASP A 76 -5.10 16.16 -11.33
N PHE A 77 -4.91 14.92 -11.81
CA PHE A 77 -5.44 13.72 -11.18
C PHE A 77 -4.59 12.48 -11.49
N VAL A 78 -4.66 11.50 -10.60
CA VAL A 78 -4.10 10.17 -10.81
C VAL A 78 -5.05 9.09 -10.28
N ASN A 79 -5.00 7.92 -10.92
CA ASN A 79 -5.77 6.75 -10.52
C ASN A 79 -4.83 5.65 -10.05
N THR A 80 -5.21 4.99 -8.96
CA THR A 80 -4.56 3.78 -8.47
C THR A 80 -5.62 2.86 -7.85
N TYR A 81 -5.19 1.75 -7.28
CA TYR A 81 -6.03 0.88 -6.49
C TYR A 81 -5.22 0.26 -5.37
N VAL A 82 -5.91 -0.24 -4.35
CA VAL A 82 -5.34 -0.87 -3.18
C VAL A 82 -5.90 -2.28 -3.05
N HIS A 83 -5.03 -3.19 -2.61
CA HIS A 83 -5.34 -4.57 -2.29
C HIS A 83 -4.46 -4.98 -1.10
N GLY A 84 -4.92 -5.96 -0.33
CA GLY A 84 -4.17 -6.54 0.77
C GLY A 84 -3.34 -7.73 0.29
N GLU A 85 -2.33 -8.09 1.07
CA GLU A 85 -1.80 -9.45 1.06
C GLU A 85 -2.70 -10.30 1.97
N LEU A 86 -3.21 -11.41 1.45
CA LEU A 86 -4.04 -12.35 2.21
C LEU A 86 -3.13 -13.28 3.04
N ASN A 87 -2.48 -12.70 4.05
CA ASN A 87 -1.54 -13.37 4.93
C ASN A 87 -1.56 -12.66 6.30
N PRO A 88 -1.81 -13.37 7.42
CA PRO A 88 -1.87 -12.73 8.73
C PRO A 88 -0.48 -12.35 9.26
N ASN A 89 0.58 -13.02 8.79
CA ASN A 89 1.95 -12.84 9.26
C ASN A 89 2.91 -12.62 8.08
N PRO A 90 2.82 -11.48 7.38
CA PRO A 90 3.65 -11.22 6.22
C PRO A 90 5.12 -11.09 6.59
N LEU A 91 5.97 -11.79 5.84
CA LEU A 91 7.42 -11.59 5.89
C LEU A 91 7.78 -10.24 5.25
N PRO A 92 8.90 -9.61 5.66
CA PRO A 92 9.43 -8.44 4.98
C PRO A 92 9.61 -8.66 3.48
N PHE A 93 9.47 -7.63 2.67
CA PHE A 93 9.66 -7.73 1.22
C PHE A 93 11.12 -8.02 0.89
N SER A 94 11.35 -8.89 -0.10
CA SER A 94 12.70 -9.36 -0.46
C SER A 94 13.05 -9.17 -1.94
N SER A 95 12.07 -9.24 -2.84
CA SER A 95 12.30 -9.14 -4.29
C SER A 95 11.00 -8.85 -5.05
N TYR A 96 11.11 -8.54 -6.35
CA TYR A 96 9.94 -8.48 -7.22
C TYR A 96 9.19 -9.82 -7.28
N ALA A 97 9.91 -10.94 -7.32
CA ALA A 97 9.29 -12.27 -7.39
C ALA A 97 8.44 -12.56 -6.14
N ASP A 98 8.96 -12.22 -4.96
CA ASP A 98 8.20 -12.25 -3.70
C ASP A 98 6.96 -11.34 -3.77
N TYR A 99 7.14 -10.04 -4.08
CA TYR A 99 6.03 -9.09 -4.19
C TYR A 99 4.91 -9.59 -5.14
N ALA A 100 5.30 -10.14 -6.29
CA ALA A 100 4.38 -10.60 -7.32
C ALA A 100 3.70 -11.94 -6.96
N ALA A 101 4.37 -12.80 -6.18
CA ALA A 101 3.86 -14.10 -5.77
C ALA A 101 2.92 -14.03 -4.55
N ARG A 102 2.93 -12.93 -3.78
CA ARG A 102 2.04 -12.73 -2.63
C ARG A 102 0.57 -12.84 -3.04
N VAL A 103 -0.14 -13.76 -2.40
CA VAL A 103 -1.59 -13.94 -2.55
C VAL A 103 -2.28 -12.66 -2.09
N ARG A 104 -3.22 -12.18 -2.90
CA ARG A 104 -3.92 -10.92 -2.65
C ARG A 104 -5.33 -11.20 -2.14
N THR A 105 -5.86 -10.25 -1.39
CA THR A 105 -7.30 -10.23 -1.03
C THR A 105 -8.16 -10.23 -2.29
N ASP A 106 -9.34 -10.82 -2.21
CA ASP A 106 -10.35 -10.73 -3.27
C ASP A 106 -10.90 -9.30 -3.33
N ALA A 107 -11.09 -8.68 -2.17
CA ALA A 107 -11.39 -7.26 -2.06
C ALA A 107 -10.26 -6.43 -2.67
N ARG A 108 -10.68 -5.51 -3.55
CA ARG A 108 -9.86 -4.44 -4.11
C ARG A 108 -10.64 -3.14 -4.00
N VAL A 109 -9.95 -2.09 -3.58
CA VAL A 109 -10.52 -0.74 -3.48
C VAL A 109 -9.86 0.14 -4.53
N ASP A 110 -10.65 0.60 -5.50
CA ASP A 110 -10.18 1.59 -6.46
C ASP A 110 -10.03 2.96 -5.79
N TRP A 111 -8.88 3.59 -6.03
CA TRP A 111 -8.57 4.94 -5.58
C TRP A 111 -8.42 5.83 -6.80
N ALA A 112 -9.58 6.17 -7.36
CA ALA A 112 -9.69 7.00 -8.55
C ALA A 112 -9.77 8.49 -8.20
N ASN A 113 -9.41 9.33 -9.16
CA ASN A 113 -9.48 10.79 -9.11
C ASN A 113 -8.79 11.38 -7.87
N ILE A 114 -7.61 10.86 -7.52
CA ILE A 114 -6.76 11.49 -6.50
C ILE A 114 -6.45 12.89 -7.02
N PRO A 115 -6.91 13.96 -6.35
CA PRO A 115 -6.75 15.32 -6.84
C PRO A 115 -5.29 15.75 -6.76
N HIS A 116 -4.96 16.84 -7.46
CA HIS A 116 -3.71 17.56 -7.24
C HIS A 116 -3.43 17.79 -5.75
N TRP A 117 -2.18 17.59 -5.34
CA TRP A 117 -1.70 17.80 -3.97
C TRP A 117 -0.45 18.69 -3.95
N PHE A 118 -0.27 19.40 -2.85
CA PHE A 118 0.89 20.25 -2.58
C PHE A 118 1.87 19.57 -1.62
N ASP A 119 3.11 20.06 -1.58
CA ASP A 119 4.08 19.69 -0.54
C ASP A 119 3.45 19.75 0.86
N ARG A 120 3.66 18.68 1.65
CA ARG A 120 3.14 18.46 3.00
C ARG A 120 1.62 18.26 3.13
N ASP A 121 0.88 18.14 2.04
CA ASP A 121 -0.53 17.75 2.11
C ASP A 121 -0.71 16.34 2.68
N PHE A 122 -1.79 16.15 3.43
CA PHE A 122 -2.22 14.84 3.91
C PHE A 122 -3.19 14.22 2.91
N VAL A 123 -2.75 13.14 2.26
CA VAL A 123 -3.54 12.43 1.26
C VAL A 123 -4.04 11.11 1.86
N LYS A 124 -5.36 10.95 1.95
CA LYS A 124 -5.98 9.76 2.58
C LYS A 124 -6.56 8.81 1.54
N THR A 125 -6.37 7.51 1.75
CA THR A 125 -7.03 6.49 0.95
C THR A 125 -8.56 6.56 1.11
N PRO A 126 -9.33 5.95 0.18
CA PRO A 126 -10.69 5.53 0.44
C PRO A 126 -10.74 4.54 1.60
N ASP A 127 -11.95 4.19 2.05
CA ASP A 127 -12.14 3.20 3.10
C ASP A 127 -11.68 1.82 2.64
N LEU A 128 -10.70 1.26 3.34
CA LEU A 128 -10.07 -0.03 3.08
C LEU A 128 -10.70 -1.18 3.89
N LYS A 129 -11.79 -0.94 4.63
CA LYS A 129 -12.35 -1.93 5.54
C LYS A 129 -12.58 -3.30 4.92
N ALA A 130 -13.01 -3.39 3.66
CA ALA A 130 -13.28 -4.68 3.01
C ALA A 130 -12.01 -5.52 2.88
N ILE A 131 -10.89 -4.87 2.53
CA ILE A 131 -9.56 -5.50 2.45
C ILE A 131 -9.12 -5.95 3.85
N ILE A 132 -9.21 -5.06 4.84
CA ILE A 132 -8.77 -5.37 6.20
C ILE A 132 -9.66 -6.47 6.82
N GLN A 133 -10.95 -6.45 6.52
CA GLN A 133 -11.90 -7.45 7.01
C GLN A 133 -11.55 -8.85 6.53
N GLU A 134 -11.13 -9.03 5.28
CA GLU A 134 -10.67 -10.34 4.78
C GLU A 134 -9.45 -10.85 5.57
N ILE A 135 -8.50 -9.97 5.86
CA ILE A 135 -7.26 -10.32 6.56
C ILE A 135 -7.53 -10.70 8.03
N VAL A 136 -8.27 -9.86 8.77
CA VAL A 136 -8.55 -10.13 10.20
C VAL A 136 -9.53 -11.29 10.42
N ASN A 137 -10.25 -11.70 9.37
CA ASN A 137 -11.09 -12.89 9.39
C ASN A 137 -10.31 -14.19 9.23
N LEU A 138 -9.01 -14.14 8.88
CA LEU A 138 -8.20 -15.34 8.76
C LEU A 138 -8.12 -16.05 10.13
N PRO A 139 -8.27 -17.39 10.19
CA PRO A 139 -8.17 -18.13 11.44
C PRO A 139 -6.83 -17.95 12.16
N GLU A 140 -5.75 -17.75 11.40
CA GLU A 140 -4.39 -17.59 11.90
C GLU A 140 -4.03 -16.12 12.18
N TRP A 141 -5.00 -15.19 12.11
CA TRP A 141 -4.80 -13.81 12.54
C TRP A 141 -4.67 -13.75 14.07
N GLU A 142 -3.55 -13.22 14.53
CA GLU A 142 -3.24 -12.99 15.94
C GLU A 142 -2.85 -11.52 16.13
N GLU A 143 -3.23 -10.92 17.26
CA GLU A 143 -2.96 -9.51 17.60
C GLU A 143 -1.54 -9.24 18.10
#